data_AF-A0A923YAD9-F1
#
_entry.id   AF-A0A923YAD9-F1
#
_cell.length_a   1.000
_cell.length_b   1.000
_cell.length_c   1.000
_cell.angle_alpha   90.00
_cell.angle_beta   90.00
_cell.angle_gamma   90.00
#
_symmetry.space_group_name_H-M   'P 1'
#
loop_
_entity.id
_entity.type
_entity.pdbx_description
1 polymer ?
#
loop_
_entity_poly.entity_id
_entity_poly.type
_entity_poly.pdbx_seq_one_letter_code
_entity_poly.pdbx_strand_id
1 'polypeptide(L)'
;MTFLPRWLRVAAIAFGLLAAGGCTTTSLLLGAAGVATDTSMTWDIVKHVHGTMTEGDDRPCVLLDSVERALSPRCSEFVPGSLRPRDIAISPFGACALATAASDTRLWPALPELLARGARSETCAQPAIVALAQANDCPDLARSTPQVRAALADLARRDPRAVHHDSVRWLSCPASRAAGFDAVLTDWLASGALNPDGLAFSPLAALHPSAFGTALPAAFEAHGQTAAAGFGGYVGQRPSGFEAALRHSDWVALEWWLARVPQSANRVPGNQIDWLPLARVIAPGFLVYPESRVDMVRFLLARGADPRTRLPSDPSQSVIALARTLRSPLIPVLVAASEAAPAVAEAPVKTVATNDRATRLIGP
;
A
#
# COMPACT_ATOMS: atom_id res chain seq x y z
N MET A 1 -22.23 -60.47 48.89
CA MET A 1 -22.99 -59.72 47.86
C MET A 1 -22.65 -58.25 48.01
N THR A 2 -21.65 -57.76 47.27
CA THR A 2 -21.19 -56.37 47.29
C THR A 2 -21.75 -55.65 46.07
N PHE A 3 -22.61 -54.66 46.31
CA PHE A 3 -23.20 -53.83 45.26
C PHE A 3 -22.14 -52.85 44.74
N LEU A 4 -21.71 -53.02 43.50
CA LEU A 4 -20.92 -52.02 42.77
C LEU A 4 -21.79 -50.77 42.53
N PRO A 5 -21.30 -49.55 42.81
CA PRO A 5 -22.08 -48.33 42.67
C PRO A 5 -22.38 -48.02 41.20
N ARG A 6 -23.60 -47.54 40.92
CA ARG A 6 -24.14 -47.22 39.58
C ARG A 6 -23.22 -46.33 38.72
N TRP A 7 -22.38 -45.50 39.35
CA TRP A 7 -21.43 -44.61 38.69
C TRP A 7 -20.30 -45.34 37.96
N LEU A 8 -19.88 -46.52 38.44
CA LEU A 8 -18.85 -47.34 37.79
C LEU A 8 -19.34 -47.96 36.47
N ARG A 9 -20.65 -48.18 36.32
CA ARG A 9 -21.24 -48.69 35.06
C ARG A 9 -21.33 -47.63 33.98
N VAL A 10 -21.50 -46.36 34.36
CA VAL A 10 -21.54 -45.23 33.39
C VAL A 10 -20.13 -44.92 32.87
N ALA A 11 -19.12 -44.98 33.73
CA ALA A 11 -17.72 -44.78 33.33
C ALA A 11 -17.22 -45.85 32.35
N ALA A 12 -17.63 -47.12 32.53
CA ALA A 12 -17.23 -48.21 31.63
C ALA A 12 -17.86 -48.11 30.23
N ILE A 13 -19.07 -47.55 30.12
CA ILE A 13 -19.75 -47.38 28.82
C ILE A 13 -19.18 -46.18 28.05
N ALA A 14 -18.78 -45.10 28.73
CA ALA A 14 -18.13 -43.95 28.11
C ALA A 14 -16.74 -44.31 27.53
N PHE A 15 -15.98 -45.19 28.19
CA PHE A 15 -14.68 -45.65 27.69
C PHE A 15 -14.80 -46.61 26.49
N GLY A 16 -15.87 -47.41 26.43
CA GLY A 16 -16.13 -48.33 25.31
C GLY A 16 -16.49 -47.62 24.00
N LEU A 17 -17.18 -46.48 24.08
CA LEU A 17 -17.57 -45.70 22.90
C LEU A 17 -16.41 -44.88 22.29
N LEU A 18 -15.37 -44.56 23.08
CA LEU A 18 -14.17 -43.89 22.58
C LEU A 18 -13.18 -44.84 21.89
N ALA A 19 -13.32 -46.15 22.06
CA ALA A 19 -12.43 -47.15 21.44
C ALA A 19 -12.87 -47.62 20.05
N ALA A 20 -14.09 -47.28 19.60
CA ALA A 20 -14.64 -47.72 18.32
C ALA A 20 -14.51 -46.69 17.18
N GLY A 21 -14.03 -45.48 17.47
CA GLY A 21 -13.72 -44.45 16.47
C GLY A 21 -12.29 -44.61 15.94
N GLY A 22 -12.12 -45.44 14.92
CA GLY A 22 -10.83 -45.59 14.23
C GLY A 22 -10.42 -44.29 13.53
N CYS A 23 -9.37 -43.65 14.05
CA CYS A 23 -8.29 -42.95 13.35
C CYS A 23 -7.41 -42.24 14.40
N THR A 24 -6.09 -42.49 14.40
CA THR A 24 -4.99 -41.92 15.24
C THR A 24 -4.42 -42.83 16.33
N THR A 25 -3.86 -43.98 15.94
CA THR A 25 -3.06 -44.85 16.82
C THR A 25 -1.67 -44.31 17.20
N THR A 26 -1.26 -43.13 16.71
CA THR A 26 0.02 -42.51 17.10
C THR A 26 -0.08 -41.54 18.27
N SER A 27 -1.29 -41.17 18.72
CA SER A 27 -1.48 -40.13 19.76
C SER A 27 -1.68 -40.69 21.17
N LEU A 28 -1.95 -41.99 21.34
CA LEU A 28 -2.27 -42.58 22.65
C LEU A 28 -1.05 -43.05 23.45
N LEU A 29 0.13 -43.26 22.83
CA LEU A 29 1.36 -43.59 23.55
C LEU A 29 2.04 -42.37 24.21
N LEU A 30 1.58 -41.15 23.92
CA LEU A 30 1.97 -39.91 24.60
C LEU A 30 0.92 -39.40 25.61
N GLY A 31 -0.25 -40.03 25.69
CA GLY A 31 -1.38 -39.54 26.48
C GLY A 31 -1.46 -40.00 27.94
N ALA A 32 -0.58 -40.91 28.38
CA ALA A 32 -0.66 -41.50 29.73
C ALA A 32 0.39 -40.93 30.72
N ALA A 33 1.21 -39.97 30.31
CA ALA A 33 2.12 -39.26 31.20
C ALA A 33 2.01 -37.74 30.95
N GLY A 34 1.23 -37.04 31.78
CA GLY A 34 1.32 -35.57 31.82
C GLY A 34 0.02 -34.80 32.00
N VAL A 35 -0.90 -35.25 32.86
CA VAL A 35 -1.78 -34.29 33.53
C VAL A 35 -1.05 -33.84 34.80
N ALA A 36 -0.71 -32.55 34.85
CA ALA A 36 -0.02 -31.84 35.93
C ALA A 36 1.52 -32.02 36.01
N THR A 37 2.26 -31.22 35.24
CA THR A 37 3.13 -30.13 35.76
C THR A 37 3.74 -29.39 34.58
N ASP A 38 3.34 -28.15 34.37
CA ASP A 38 3.86 -27.24 33.33
C ASP A 38 5.30 -26.74 33.62
N THR A 39 6.10 -27.49 34.40
CA THR A 39 7.42 -27.06 34.91
C THR A 39 8.49 -28.16 34.90
N SER A 40 8.27 -29.30 34.23
CA SER A 40 9.36 -30.29 34.11
C SER A 40 10.31 -29.89 32.98
N MET A 41 11.61 -29.87 33.26
CA MET A 41 12.65 -29.57 32.24
C MET A 41 12.52 -30.46 30.99
N THR A 42 11.91 -31.64 31.13
CA THR A 42 11.66 -32.56 30.02
C THR A 42 10.66 -32.00 29.01
N TRP A 43 9.64 -31.25 29.45
CA TRP A 43 8.67 -30.64 28.55
C TRP A 43 9.25 -29.45 27.78
N ASP A 44 10.12 -28.66 28.41
CA ASP A 44 10.85 -27.60 27.71
C ASP A 44 11.85 -28.17 26.69
N ILE A 45 12.50 -29.31 26.98
CA ILE A 45 13.33 -30.03 26.01
C ILE A 45 12.46 -30.52 24.85
N VAL A 46 11.27 -31.09 25.11
CA VAL A 46 10.37 -31.55 24.05
C VAL A 46 9.85 -30.37 23.22
N LYS A 47 9.45 -29.25 23.83
CA LYS A 47 9.07 -28.02 23.11
C LYS A 47 10.24 -27.43 22.32
N HIS A 48 11.46 -27.48 22.86
CA HIS A 48 12.66 -27.00 22.17
C HIS A 48 13.02 -27.91 21.00
N VAL A 49 12.99 -29.24 21.17
CA VAL A 49 13.25 -30.21 20.09
C VAL A 49 12.15 -30.16 19.05
N HIS A 50 10.87 -30.10 19.45
CA HIS A 50 9.74 -29.91 18.55
C HIS A 50 9.88 -28.58 17.81
N GLY A 51 10.12 -27.48 18.52
CA GLY A 51 10.32 -26.16 17.92
C GLY A 51 11.56 -26.10 17.01
N THR A 52 12.61 -26.87 17.30
CA THR A 52 13.79 -27.02 16.43
C THR A 52 13.47 -27.86 15.20
N MET A 53 12.69 -28.93 15.35
CA MET A 53 12.27 -29.81 14.25
C MET A 53 11.25 -29.15 13.33
N THR A 54 10.33 -28.35 13.88
CA THR A 54 9.28 -27.68 13.13
C THR A 54 9.63 -26.23 12.79
N GLU A 55 10.82 -25.78 13.20
CA GLU A 55 11.32 -24.43 13.00
C GLU A 55 10.32 -23.36 13.49
N GLY A 56 9.59 -23.68 14.57
CA GLY A 56 8.62 -22.79 15.21
C GLY A 56 7.23 -22.76 14.56
N ASP A 57 6.92 -23.64 13.61
CA ASP A 57 5.63 -23.68 12.90
C ASP A 57 4.96 -25.06 13.03
N ASP A 58 3.71 -25.21 12.55
CA ASP A 58 2.98 -26.49 12.65
C ASP A 58 3.48 -27.54 11.64
N ARG A 59 4.13 -27.11 10.55
CA ARG A 59 4.65 -28.00 9.48
C ARG A 59 6.15 -27.76 9.23
N PRO A 60 7.04 -28.76 9.36
CA PRO A 60 8.46 -28.61 9.04
C PRO A 60 8.70 -28.38 7.53
N CYS A 61 9.75 -27.62 7.16
CA CYS A 61 10.01 -27.23 5.75
C CYS A 61 10.15 -28.41 4.77
N VAL A 62 10.58 -29.59 5.26
CA VAL A 62 10.70 -30.82 4.44
C VAL A 62 9.35 -31.38 3.98
N LEU A 63 8.26 -31.08 4.71
CA LEU A 63 6.90 -31.51 4.38
C LEU A 63 6.14 -30.49 3.53
N LEU A 64 6.69 -29.28 3.36
CA LEU A 64 6.15 -28.27 2.46
C LEU A 64 6.42 -28.66 1.01
N ASP A 65 5.49 -28.30 0.12
CA ASP A 65 5.72 -28.44 -1.32
C ASP A 65 6.83 -27.49 -1.82
N SER A 66 7.25 -27.61 -3.08
CA SER A 66 8.39 -26.83 -3.57
C SER A 66 8.13 -25.32 -3.60
N VAL A 67 6.90 -24.88 -3.82
CA VAL A 67 6.52 -23.45 -3.83
C VAL A 67 6.41 -22.95 -2.40
N GLU A 68 5.76 -23.70 -1.52
CA GLU A 68 5.65 -23.40 -0.08
C GLU A 68 7.02 -23.23 0.54
N ARG A 69 7.94 -24.14 0.26
CA ARG A 69 9.31 -24.07 0.76
C ARG A 69 10.08 -22.88 0.20
N ALA A 70 9.95 -22.60 -1.09
CA ALA A 70 10.66 -21.51 -1.75
C ALA A 70 10.19 -20.12 -1.29
N LEU A 71 8.91 -19.98 -0.93
CA LEU A 71 8.29 -18.71 -0.56
C LEU A 71 8.10 -18.53 0.94
N SER A 72 8.53 -19.51 1.74
CA SER A 72 8.48 -19.45 3.19
C SER A 72 9.77 -18.81 3.73
N PRO A 73 9.70 -17.62 4.38
CA PRO A 73 10.90 -16.94 4.89
C PRO A 73 11.66 -17.69 5.98
N ARG A 74 11.04 -18.71 6.60
CA ARG A 74 11.70 -19.56 7.61
C ARG A 74 12.48 -20.71 7.01
N CYS A 75 12.12 -21.14 5.79
CA CYS A 75 12.88 -22.17 5.10
C CYS A 75 14.22 -21.58 4.63
N SER A 76 15.18 -22.47 4.37
CA SER A 76 16.49 -22.09 3.83
C SER A 76 16.37 -21.21 2.57
N GLU A 77 17.43 -20.48 2.25
CA GLU A 77 17.50 -19.68 1.02
C GLU A 77 17.04 -20.47 -0.21
N PHE A 78 16.35 -19.77 -1.12
CA PHE A 78 15.83 -20.35 -2.34
C PHE A 78 16.94 -21.05 -3.15
N VAL A 79 16.71 -22.31 -3.51
CA VAL A 79 17.62 -23.10 -4.33
C VAL A 79 17.10 -23.11 -5.77
N PRO A 80 17.83 -22.56 -6.75
CA PRO A 80 17.44 -22.62 -8.16
C PRO A 80 17.27 -24.06 -8.66
N GLY A 81 16.23 -24.31 -9.46
CA GLY A 81 15.84 -25.62 -9.96
C GLY A 81 14.96 -26.43 -9.01
N SER A 82 14.63 -25.89 -7.83
CA SER A 82 13.84 -26.62 -6.82
C SER A 82 12.34 -26.61 -7.08
N LEU A 83 11.83 -25.70 -7.92
CA LEU A 83 10.39 -25.55 -8.16
C LEU A 83 9.86 -26.61 -9.11
N ARG A 84 8.82 -27.32 -8.67
CA ARG A 84 8.12 -28.32 -9.47
C ARG A 84 6.91 -27.68 -10.15
N PRO A 85 6.73 -27.84 -11.48
CA PRO A 85 5.57 -27.30 -12.19
C PRO A 85 4.22 -27.72 -11.59
N ARG A 86 4.14 -28.96 -11.08
CA ARG A 86 2.92 -29.49 -10.46
C ARG A 86 2.52 -28.69 -9.21
N ASP A 87 3.50 -28.26 -8.42
CA ASP A 87 3.25 -27.54 -7.16
C ASP A 87 2.82 -26.10 -7.46
N ILE A 88 3.30 -25.50 -8.56
CA ILE A 88 2.83 -24.18 -9.04
C ILE A 88 1.36 -24.24 -9.46
N ALA A 89 0.93 -25.32 -10.10
CA ALA A 89 -0.45 -25.47 -10.57
C ALA A 89 -1.46 -25.75 -9.44
N ILE A 90 -1.01 -26.34 -8.33
CA ILE A 90 -1.87 -26.80 -7.22
C ILE A 90 -1.68 -25.94 -5.97
N SER A 91 -0.75 -24.97 -6.01
CA SER A 91 -0.26 -24.17 -4.89
C SER A 91 -1.36 -23.86 -3.85
N PRO A 92 -1.25 -24.41 -2.63
CA PRO A 92 -2.26 -24.25 -1.58
C PRO A 92 -2.23 -22.86 -0.93
N PHE A 93 -1.29 -21.99 -1.32
CA PHE A 93 -1.28 -20.62 -0.84
C PHE A 93 -2.61 -19.93 -1.18
N GLY A 94 -3.29 -19.42 -0.14
CA GLY A 94 -4.44 -18.53 -0.32
C GLY A 94 -4.10 -17.25 -1.10
N ALA A 95 -2.80 -16.92 -1.18
CA ALA A 95 -2.25 -15.85 -2.01
C ALA A 95 -1.51 -16.43 -3.23
N CYS A 96 -1.52 -15.69 -4.34
CA CYS A 96 -0.79 -16.11 -5.54
C CYS A 96 0.73 -16.18 -5.29
N ALA A 97 1.39 -17.23 -5.76
CA ALA A 97 2.84 -17.41 -5.60
C ALA A 97 3.65 -16.22 -6.15
N LEU A 98 3.29 -15.70 -7.32
CA LEU A 98 3.97 -14.53 -7.92
C LEU A 98 3.77 -13.25 -7.10
N ALA A 99 2.57 -13.00 -6.58
CA ALA A 99 2.31 -11.82 -5.76
C ALA A 99 3.06 -11.89 -4.41
N THR A 100 3.08 -13.07 -3.79
CA THR A 100 3.84 -13.33 -2.57
C THR A 100 5.32 -13.11 -2.81
N ALA A 101 5.89 -13.76 -3.83
CA ALA A 101 7.29 -13.62 -4.20
C ALA A 101 7.67 -12.18 -4.55
N ALA A 102 6.84 -11.46 -5.30
CA ALA A 102 7.12 -10.08 -5.69
C ALA A 102 7.06 -9.11 -4.50
N SER A 103 6.20 -9.35 -3.51
CA SER A 103 6.01 -8.47 -2.35
C SER A 103 7.18 -8.45 -1.37
N ASP A 104 8.01 -9.50 -1.33
CA ASP A 104 9.17 -9.60 -0.43
C ASP A 104 10.47 -9.73 -1.23
N THR A 105 11.36 -8.75 -1.06
CA THR A 105 12.65 -8.69 -1.79
C THR A 105 13.54 -9.90 -1.53
N ARG A 106 13.38 -10.59 -0.39
CA ARG A 106 14.11 -11.81 -0.06
C ARG A 106 13.69 -13.00 -0.90
N LEU A 107 12.46 -12.99 -1.42
CA LEU A 107 11.87 -14.07 -2.22
C LEU A 107 12.03 -13.85 -3.74
N TRP A 108 12.53 -12.69 -4.14
CA TRP A 108 12.75 -12.35 -5.55
C TRP A 108 13.59 -13.37 -6.34
N PRO A 109 14.61 -14.05 -5.78
CA PRO A 109 15.35 -15.08 -6.50
C PRO A 109 14.47 -16.21 -7.09
N ALA A 110 13.28 -16.45 -6.53
CA ALA A 110 12.34 -17.45 -7.04
C ALA A 110 11.53 -16.97 -8.27
N LEU A 111 11.39 -15.67 -8.50
CA LEU A 111 10.54 -15.10 -9.55
C LEU A 111 10.87 -15.62 -10.96
N PRO A 112 12.14 -15.66 -11.41
CA PRO A 112 12.46 -16.13 -12.75
C PRO A 112 12.05 -17.58 -12.98
N GLU A 113 12.26 -18.45 -11.98
CA GLU A 113 11.88 -19.86 -12.09
C GLU A 113 10.37 -20.04 -12.00
N LEU A 114 9.66 -19.30 -11.13
CA LEU A 114 8.20 -19.32 -11.09
C LEU A 114 7.60 -19.03 -12.47
N LEU A 115 8.06 -17.96 -13.13
CA LEU A 115 7.63 -17.60 -14.47
C LEU A 115 8.01 -18.68 -15.50
N ALA A 116 9.26 -19.15 -15.49
CA ALA A 116 9.75 -20.18 -16.42
C ALA A 116 8.99 -21.51 -16.29
N ARG A 117 8.46 -21.81 -15.11
CA ARG A 117 7.69 -23.02 -14.80
C ARG A 117 6.17 -22.85 -14.97
N GLY A 118 5.73 -21.69 -15.46
CA GLY A 118 4.34 -21.46 -15.89
C GLY A 118 3.46 -20.75 -14.86
N ALA A 119 4.02 -20.14 -13.82
CA ALA A 119 3.24 -19.23 -12.98
C ALA A 119 2.79 -18.03 -13.81
N ARG A 120 1.53 -17.61 -13.60
CA ARG A 120 0.85 -16.59 -14.40
C ARG A 120 0.31 -15.51 -13.49
N SER A 121 0.50 -14.24 -13.83
CA SER A 121 0.01 -13.12 -13.01
C SER A 121 -1.52 -13.05 -13.04
N GLU A 122 -2.15 -13.49 -14.12
CA GLU A 122 -3.59 -13.50 -14.34
C GLU A 122 -4.34 -14.38 -13.33
N THR A 123 -3.70 -15.41 -12.78
CA THR A 123 -4.31 -16.27 -11.75
C THR A 123 -4.28 -15.63 -10.37
N CYS A 124 -3.50 -14.55 -10.20
CA CYS A 124 -3.48 -13.81 -8.96
C CYS A 124 -4.70 -12.89 -8.82
N ALA A 125 -5.31 -12.89 -7.63
CA ALA A 125 -6.36 -11.93 -7.27
C ALA A 125 -5.87 -10.47 -7.38
N GLN A 126 -4.63 -10.24 -6.95
CA GLN A 126 -3.92 -8.97 -7.12
C GLN A 126 -2.70 -9.17 -8.02
N PRO A 127 -2.44 -8.28 -8.99
CA PRO A 127 -1.26 -8.38 -9.85
C PRO A 127 0.04 -8.29 -9.03
N ALA A 128 1.04 -9.09 -9.39
CA ALA A 128 2.27 -9.20 -8.63
C ALA A 128 3.03 -7.86 -8.48
N ILE A 129 3.02 -7.03 -9.53
CA ILE A 129 3.65 -5.69 -9.50
C ILE A 129 2.90 -4.72 -8.59
N VAL A 130 1.57 -4.83 -8.50
CA VAL A 130 0.79 -4.02 -7.56
C VAL A 130 1.11 -4.45 -6.13
N ALA A 131 1.20 -5.76 -5.87
CA ALA A 131 1.59 -6.29 -4.55
C ALA A 131 3.01 -5.85 -4.14
N LEU A 132 3.96 -5.90 -5.06
CA LEU A 132 5.30 -5.35 -4.88
C LEU A 132 5.27 -3.86 -4.48
N ALA A 133 4.58 -3.03 -5.28
CA ALA A 133 4.56 -1.59 -5.07
C ALA A 133 3.86 -1.17 -3.76
N GLN A 134 2.89 -1.96 -3.32
CA GLN A 134 2.21 -1.75 -2.04
C GLN A 134 3.05 -2.18 -0.84
N ALA A 135 3.81 -3.27 -0.97
CA ALA A 135 4.72 -3.72 0.08
C ALA A 135 5.97 -2.82 0.20
N ASN A 136 6.53 -2.36 -0.92
CA ASN A 136 7.79 -1.62 -0.95
C ASN A 136 7.66 -0.38 -1.84
N ASP A 137 7.90 0.81 -1.28
CA ASP A 137 7.69 2.08 -2.01
C ASP A 137 8.77 2.29 -3.10
N CYS A 138 10.04 2.02 -2.74
CA CYS A 138 11.16 2.08 -3.67
C CYS A 138 12.30 1.13 -3.22
N PRO A 139 12.17 -0.19 -3.46
CA PRO A 139 13.20 -1.16 -3.06
C PRO A 139 14.51 -0.98 -3.84
N ASP A 140 15.63 -1.34 -3.21
CA ASP A 140 16.96 -1.31 -3.82
C ASP A 140 17.11 -2.42 -4.87
N LEU A 141 16.87 -2.06 -6.13
CA LEU A 141 16.99 -2.96 -7.27
C LEU A 141 18.45 -3.18 -7.71
N ALA A 142 19.43 -2.42 -7.19
CA ALA A 142 20.83 -2.60 -7.55
C ALA A 142 21.40 -3.94 -7.01
N ARG A 143 20.81 -4.46 -5.93
CA ARG A 143 21.16 -5.76 -5.35
C ARG A 143 20.56 -6.95 -6.09
N SER A 144 19.64 -6.70 -7.02
CA SER A 144 18.95 -7.75 -7.76
C SER A 144 19.74 -8.21 -8.97
N THR A 145 19.68 -9.51 -9.25
CA THR A 145 20.29 -10.06 -10.47
C THR A 145 19.58 -9.56 -11.73
N PRO A 146 20.25 -9.54 -12.91
CA PRO A 146 19.60 -9.20 -14.17
C PRO A 146 18.35 -10.04 -14.47
N GLN A 147 18.35 -11.32 -14.09
CA GLN A 147 17.23 -12.25 -14.31
C GLN A 147 16.03 -11.85 -13.45
N VAL A 148 16.24 -11.46 -12.19
CA VAL A 148 15.17 -10.95 -11.32
C VAL A 148 14.58 -9.66 -11.87
N ARG A 149 15.43 -8.71 -12.30
CA ARG A 149 14.94 -7.46 -12.88
C ARG A 149 14.15 -7.71 -14.18
N ALA A 150 14.62 -8.63 -15.02
CA ALA A 150 13.89 -9.03 -16.22
C ALA A 150 12.53 -9.67 -15.88
N ALA A 151 12.47 -10.55 -14.88
CA ALA A 151 11.22 -11.16 -14.41
C ALA A 151 10.22 -10.11 -13.90
N LEU A 152 10.67 -9.13 -13.11
CA LEU A 152 9.83 -8.03 -12.64
C LEU A 152 9.35 -7.13 -13.79
N ALA A 153 10.22 -6.82 -14.76
CA ALA A 153 9.82 -6.04 -15.92
C ALA A 153 8.82 -6.79 -16.81
N ASP A 154 8.98 -8.11 -16.95
CA ASP A 154 8.07 -8.98 -17.69
C ASP A 154 6.68 -9.04 -17.02
N LEU A 155 6.64 -9.20 -15.69
CA LEU A 155 5.41 -9.12 -14.89
C LEU A 155 4.68 -7.79 -15.08
N ALA A 156 5.40 -6.68 -15.16
CA ALA A 156 4.81 -5.36 -15.39
C ALA A 156 4.26 -5.22 -16.82
N ARG A 157 4.97 -5.75 -17.83
CA ARG A 157 4.57 -5.60 -19.23
C ARG A 157 3.43 -6.51 -19.64
N ARG A 158 3.36 -7.73 -19.12
CA ARG A 158 2.40 -8.75 -19.59
C ARG A 158 1.01 -8.63 -18.96
N ASP A 159 0.92 -8.20 -17.70
CA ASP A 159 -0.37 -8.07 -17.03
C ASP A 159 -0.93 -6.67 -17.21
N PRO A 160 -1.99 -6.45 -18.00
CA PRO A 160 -2.58 -5.12 -18.16
C PRO A 160 -3.11 -4.55 -16.83
N ARG A 161 -3.46 -5.41 -15.86
CA ARG A 161 -3.87 -4.98 -14.51
C ARG A 161 -2.71 -4.44 -13.68
N ALA A 162 -1.46 -4.62 -14.12
CA ALA A 162 -0.31 -3.98 -13.50
C ALA A 162 -0.31 -2.45 -13.71
N VAL A 163 -1.06 -1.94 -14.69
CA VAL A 163 -1.29 -0.50 -14.88
C VAL A 163 -2.18 0.02 -13.75
N HIS A 164 -1.51 0.48 -12.70
CA HIS A 164 -2.13 0.85 -11.44
C HIS A 164 -1.34 2.01 -10.80
N HIS A 165 -2.01 2.82 -9.97
CA HIS A 165 -1.40 3.96 -9.29
C HIS A 165 -0.09 3.58 -8.57
N ASP A 166 -0.15 2.58 -7.69
CA ASP A 166 1.02 2.17 -6.91
C ASP A 166 2.15 1.62 -7.81
N SER A 167 1.82 0.91 -8.89
CA SER A 167 2.82 0.42 -9.83
C SER A 167 3.56 1.57 -10.53
N VAL A 168 2.84 2.60 -10.97
CA VAL A 168 3.46 3.79 -11.59
C VAL A 168 4.35 4.51 -10.58
N ARG A 169 3.92 4.63 -9.32
CA ARG A 169 4.75 5.17 -8.22
C ARG A 169 6.06 4.42 -8.08
N TRP A 170 5.98 3.09 -8.00
CA TRP A 170 7.16 2.24 -7.86
C TRP A 170 8.08 2.30 -9.09
N LEU A 171 7.55 2.14 -10.30
CA LEU A 171 8.33 2.15 -11.56
C LEU A 171 9.05 3.49 -11.77
N SER A 172 8.43 4.58 -11.33
CA SER A 172 8.99 5.93 -11.45
C SER A 172 9.89 6.32 -10.28
N CYS A 173 10.11 5.48 -9.26
CA CYS A 173 10.97 5.86 -8.12
C CYS A 173 12.47 5.86 -8.50
N PRO A 174 13.36 6.56 -7.74
CA PRO A 174 14.77 6.68 -8.10
C PRO A 174 15.49 5.35 -8.37
N ALA A 175 15.32 4.35 -7.50
CA ALA A 175 15.98 3.06 -7.63
C ALA A 175 15.47 2.27 -8.85
N SER A 176 14.16 2.32 -9.11
CA SER A 176 13.56 1.72 -10.31
C SER A 176 14.06 2.35 -11.59
N ARG A 177 14.12 3.68 -11.67
CA ARG A 177 14.68 4.39 -12.83
C ARG A 177 16.16 4.08 -13.03
N ALA A 178 16.96 4.06 -11.96
CA ALA A 178 18.37 3.69 -12.02
C ALA A 178 18.57 2.23 -12.49
N ALA A 179 17.58 1.36 -12.26
CA ALA A 179 17.55 -0.01 -12.75
C ALA A 179 16.92 -0.18 -14.15
N GLY A 180 16.50 0.91 -14.81
CA GLY A 180 15.93 0.91 -16.17
C GLY A 180 14.44 0.58 -16.26
N PHE A 181 13.69 0.65 -15.15
CA PHE A 181 12.24 0.38 -15.16
C PHE A 181 11.39 1.54 -15.70
N ASP A 182 11.98 2.71 -15.92
CA ASP A 182 11.36 3.81 -16.66
C ASP A 182 11.03 3.42 -18.11
N ALA A 183 11.77 2.48 -18.70
CA ALA A 183 11.43 1.88 -19.99
C ALA A 183 10.04 1.23 -19.98
N VAL A 184 9.62 0.60 -18.87
CA VAL A 184 8.27 0.00 -18.76
C VAL A 184 7.19 1.09 -18.83
N LEU A 185 7.39 2.23 -18.17
CA LEU A 185 6.46 3.36 -18.26
C LEU A 185 6.39 3.92 -19.68
N THR A 186 7.54 3.95 -20.36
CA THR A 186 7.62 4.41 -21.75
C THR A 186 6.89 3.45 -22.69
N ASP A 187 7.05 2.14 -22.51
CA ASP A 187 6.34 1.09 -23.25
C ASP A 187 4.81 1.20 -23.04
N TRP A 188 4.37 1.46 -21.80
CA TRP A 188 2.96 1.67 -21.48
C TRP A 188 2.39 2.96 -22.08
N LEU A 189 3.17 4.05 -22.12
CA LEU A 189 2.76 5.28 -22.81
C LEU A 189 2.61 5.04 -24.30
N ALA A 190 3.63 4.45 -24.93
CA ALA A 190 3.68 4.21 -26.37
C ALA A 190 2.57 3.26 -26.85
N SER A 191 2.19 2.28 -26.02
CA SER A 191 1.07 1.37 -26.32
C SER A 191 -0.31 1.95 -26.01
N GLY A 192 -0.39 3.14 -25.41
CA GLY A 192 -1.65 3.76 -24.98
C GLY A 192 -2.25 3.14 -23.71
N ALA A 193 -1.52 2.26 -23.02
CA ALA A 193 -1.98 1.67 -21.75
C ALA A 193 -2.16 2.72 -20.65
N LEU A 194 -1.47 3.87 -20.76
CA LEU A 194 -1.61 5.03 -19.87
C LEU A 194 -2.51 6.14 -20.44
N ASN A 195 -3.51 5.81 -21.26
CA ASN A 195 -4.47 6.78 -21.76
C ASN A 195 -5.30 7.38 -20.61
N PRO A 196 -5.37 8.73 -20.47
CA PRO A 196 -6.10 9.37 -19.37
C PRO A 196 -7.60 9.00 -19.31
N ASP A 197 -8.24 8.74 -20.44
CA ASP A 197 -9.69 8.47 -20.51
C ASP A 197 -10.04 7.04 -20.07
N GLY A 198 -9.06 6.14 -20.06
CA GLY A 198 -9.25 4.71 -19.75
C GLY A 198 -8.89 4.32 -18.31
N LEU A 199 -8.38 5.26 -17.50
CA LEU A 199 -7.83 4.97 -16.19
C LEU A 199 -8.67 5.56 -15.06
N ALA A 200 -8.82 4.80 -13.98
CA ALA A 200 -9.44 5.25 -12.73
C ALA A 200 -8.48 6.11 -11.86
N PHE A 201 -7.35 6.54 -12.42
CA PHE A 201 -6.34 7.38 -11.77
C PHE A 201 -5.58 8.18 -12.83
N SER A 202 -4.96 9.29 -12.43
CA SER A 202 -4.01 10.00 -13.29
C SER A 202 -2.59 9.41 -13.14
N PRO A 203 -1.96 8.94 -14.22
CA PRO A 203 -0.57 8.49 -14.19
C PRO A 203 0.43 9.58 -13.75
N LEU A 204 0.17 10.86 -14.06
CA LEU A 204 0.96 11.98 -13.54
C LEU A 204 0.86 12.09 -12.01
N ALA A 205 -0.34 11.89 -11.43
CA ALA A 205 -0.49 11.83 -9.98
C ALA A 205 0.29 10.67 -9.37
N ALA A 206 0.41 9.56 -10.09
CA ALA A 206 1.09 8.38 -9.58
C ALA A 206 2.63 8.49 -9.65
N LEU A 207 3.20 9.39 -10.46
CA LEU A 207 4.66 9.55 -10.60
C LEU A 207 5.34 9.95 -9.29
N HIS A 208 6.34 9.17 -8.84
CA HIS A 208 7.19 9.47 -7.68
C HIS A 208 7.69 10.93 -7.71
N PRO A 209 7.70 11.67 -6.58
CA PRO A 209 8.09 13.08 -6.55
C PRO A 209 9.43 13.37 -7.27
N SER A 210 10.45 12.56 -7.02
CA SER A 210 11.74 12.71 -7.70
C SER A 210 11.73 12.49 -9.22
N ALA A 211 10.63 12.02 -9.82
CA ALA A 211 10.49 11.92 -11.27
C ALA A 211 10.20 13.29 -11.91
N PHE A 212 9.75 14.28 -11.12
CA PHE A 212 9.43 15.61 -11.65
C PHE A 212 10.65 16.43 -12.09
N GLY A 213 11.85 16.01 -11.69
CA GLY A 213 13.12 16.55 -12.21
C GLY A 213 13.65 15.85 -13.47
N THR A 214 12.88 14.96 -14.09
CA THR A 214 13.29 14.21 -15.29
C THR A 214 12.41 14.56 -16.50
N ALA A 215 12.63 13.89 -17.64
CA ALA A 215 11.79 14.03 -18.83
C ALA A 215 10.41 13.36 -18.72
N LEU A 216 10.17 12.53 -17.69
CA LEU A 216 8.93 11.75 -17.56
C LEU A 216 7.65 12.62 -17.51
N PRO A 217 7.54 13.68 -16.69
CA PRO A 217 6.31 14.49 -16.67
C PRO A 217 5.99 15.09 -18.03
N ALA A 218 7.00 15.61 -18.74
CA ALA A 218 6.82 16.18 -20.08
C ALA A 218 6.35 15.13 -21.09
N ALA A 219 6.89 13.90 -21.01
CA ALA A 219 6.44 12.80 -21.85
C ALA A 219 4.97 12.43 -21.58
N PHE A 220 4.54 12.43 -20.32
CA PHE A 220 3.14 12.16 -19.95
C PHE A 220 2.22 13.30 -20.46
N GLU A 221 2.62 14.55 -20.30
CA GLU A 221 1.89 15.71 -20.83
C GLU A 221 1.73 15.65 -22.35
N ALA A 222 2.78 15.23 -23.07
CA ALA A 222 2.72 15.03 -24.52
C ALA A 222 1.73 13.94 -24.94
N HIS A 223 1.37 13.01 -24.04
CA HIS A 223 0.34 11.98 -24.25
C HIS A 223 -1.03 12.38 -23.66
N GLY A 224 -1.27 13.68 -23.46
CA GLY A 224 -2.57 14.22 -23.06
C GLY A 224 -2.84 14.18 -21.55
N GLN A 225 -1.87 13.77 -20.74
CA GLN A 225 -2.01 13.83 -19.28
C GLN A 225 -1.97 15.27 -18.80
N THR A 226 -2.80 15.62 -17.83
CA THR A 226 -2.84 16.98 -17.27
C THR A 226 -2.59 16.96 -15.76
N ALA A 227 -1.93 18.00 -15.26
CA ALA A 227 -1.77 18.17 -13.82
C ALA A 227 -3.12 18.32 -13.09
N ALA A 228 -4.12 18.94 -13.72
CA ALA A 228 -5.44 19.09 -13.10
C ALA A 228 -6.11 17.73 -12.83
N ALA A 229 -6.04 16.79 -13.78
CA ALA A 229 -6.50 15.41 -13.59
C ALA A 229 -5.71 14.69 -12.47
N GLY A 230 -4.50 15.15 -12.18
CA GLY A 230 -3.64 14.64 -11.13
C GLY A 230 -4.21 14.76 -9.71
N PHE A 231 -5.23 15.60 -9.52
CA PHE A 231 -5.92 15.79 -8.25
C PHE A 231 -7.24 15.01 -8.15
N GLY A 232 -7.56 14.18 -9.15
CA GLY A 232 -8.72 13.30 -9.11
C GLY A 232 -8.57 12.14 -8.11
N GLY A 233 -9.66 11.41 -7.91
CA GLY A 233 -9.63 10.20 -7.11
C GLY A 233 -8.80 9.10 -7.75
N TYR A 234 -8.34 8.15 -6.93
CA TYR A 234 -7.59 6.98 -7.39
C TYR A 234 -7.78 5.80 -6.43
N VAL A 235 -7.50 4.60 -6.93
CA VAL A 235 -7.40 3.37 -6.15
C VAL A 235 -5.92 3.05 -5.95
N GLY A 236 -5.48 2.97 -4.70
CA GLY A 236 -4.10 2.66 -4.34
C GLY A 236 -3.83 2.89 -2.86
N GLN A 237 -2.73 2.33 -2.35
CA GLN A 237 -2.30 2.49 -0.96
C GLN A 237 -1.31 3.65 -0.81
N ARG A 238 -0.63 4.05 -1.88
CA ARG A 238 0.33 5.15 -1.84
C ARG A 238 -0.40 6.49 -1.93
N PRO A 239 0.12 7.56 -1.29
CA PRO A 239 -0.41 8.91 -1.50
C PRO A 239 -0.26 9.35 -2.97
N SER A 240 -1.09 10.31 -3.39
CA SER A 240 -0.94 10.97 -4.68
C SER A 240 0.38 11.72 -4.75
N GLY A 241 0.82 12.09 -5.96
CA GLY A 241 2.16 12.63 -6.21
C GLY A 241 2.35 13.98 -5.55
N PHE A 242 1.32 14.82 -5.55
CA PHE A 242 1.33 16.09 -4.83
C PHE A 242 1.41 15.90 -3.32
N GLU A 243 0.60 15.00 -2.74
CA GLU A 243 0.67 14.71 -1.30
C GLU A 243 2.02 14.08 -0.91
N ALA A 244 2.53 13.13 -1.70
CA ALA A 244 3.83 12.52 -1.51
C ALA A 244 4.96 13.56 -1.55
N ALA A 245 4.90 14.50 -2.49
CA ALA A 245 5.86 15.60 -2.61
C ALA A 245 5.81 16.53 -1.39
N LEU A 246 4.61 16.86 -0.89
CA LEU A 246 4.47 17.62 0.36
C LEU A 246 5.09 16.87 1.54
N ARG A 247 4.76 15.59 1.71
CA ARG A 247 5.24 14.77 2.85
C ARG A 247 6.76 14.67 2.90
N HIS A 248 7.41 14.56 1.75
CA HIS A 248 8.87 14.42 1.64
C HIS A 248 9.60 15.73 1.40
N SER A 249 8.89 16.86 1.39
CA SER A 249 9.46 18.17 1.08
C SER A 249 10.23 18.19 -0.26
N ASP A 250 9.67 17.54 -1.29
CA ASP A 250 10.23 17.52 -2.63
C ASP A 250 9.89 18.83 -3.37
N TRP A 251 10.78 19.82 -3.23
CA TRP A 251 10.57 21.17 -3.75
C TRP A 251 10.40 21.21 -5.27
N VAL A 252 11.15 20.38 -6.00
CA VAL A 252 11.09 20.34 -7.47
C VAL A 252 9.73 19.84 -7.93
N ALA A 253 9.23 18.77 -7.34
CA ALA A 253 7.89 18.28 -7.64
C ALA A 253 6.81 19.31 -7.25
N LEU A 254 6.93 19.92 -6.08
CA LEU A 254 5.96 20.92 -5.62
C LEU A 254 5.92 22.16 -6.53
N GLU A 255 7.06 22.66 -6.99
CA GLU A 255 7.09 23.75 -7.95
C GLU A 255 6.42 23.35 -9.26
N TRP A 256 6.68 22.15 -9.77
CA TRP A 256 6.05 21.66 -10.98
C TRP A 256 4.52 21.63 -10.86
N TRP A 257 4.00 21.10 -9.75
CA TRP A 257 2.55 21.02 -9.50
C TRP A 257 1.92 22.39 -9.33
N LEU A 258 2.49 23.25 -8.50
CA LEU A 258 1.94 24.58 -8.20
C LEU A 258 2.05 25.54 -9.39
N ALA A 259 3.03 25.36 -10.28
CA ALA A 259 3.11 26.14 -11.52
C ALA A 259 1.94 25.82 -12.48
N ARG A 260 1.42 24.59 -12.45
CA ARG A 260 0.35 24.12 -13.35
C ARG A 260 -1.03 24.20 -12.74
N VAL A 261 -1.14 24.03 -11.43
CA VAL A 261 -2.40 24.08 -10.69
C VAL A 261 -2.21 24.97 -9.45
N PRO A 262 -2.08 26.31 -9.61
CA PRO A 262 -1.76 27.22 -8.50
C PRO A 262 -2.77 27.17 -7.35
N GLN A 263 -4.05 26.97 -7.66
CA GLN A 263 -5.12 26.85 -6.68
C GLN A 263 -4.92 25.68 -5.69
N SER A 264 -4.12 24.68 -6.07
CA SER A 264 -3.81 23.54 -5.20
C SER A 264 -3.03 23.95 -3.94
N ALA A 265 -2.37 25.12 -3.92
CA ALA A 265 -1.78 25.70 -2.71
C ALA A 265 -2.81 25.92 -1.59
N ASN A 266 -4.06 26.20 -1.97
CA ASN A 266 -5.16 26.46 -1.06
C ASN A 266 -6.11 25.29 -0.92
N ARG A 267 -6.32 24.49 -1.97
CA ARG A 267 -7.34 23.45 -1.96
C ARG A 267 -6.96 22.29 -2.86
N VAL A 268 -6.86 21.12 -2.27
CA VAL A 268 -6.68 19.87 -2.99
C VAL A 268 -7.96 19.04 -2.88
N PRO A 269 -8.58 18.67 -4.01
CA PRO A 269 -9.66 17.70 -4.01
C PRO A 269 -9.26 16.41 -3.30
N GLY A 270 -10.13 15.88 -2.46
CA GLY A 270 -9.94 14.58 -1.79
C GLY A 270 -10.98 13.55 -2.21
N ASN A 271 -10.71 12.27 -1.97
CA ASN A 271 -11.65 11.19 -2.27
C ASN A 271 -12.98 11.31 -1.51
N GLN A 272 -12.99 11.99 -0.35
CA GLN A 272 -14.18 12.20 0.47
C GLN A 272 -14.39 13.68 0.79
N ILE A 273 -13.33 14.34 1.25
CA ILE A 273 -13.34 15.74 1.63
C ILE A 273 -12.05 16.37 1.11
N ASP A 274 -12.19 17.55 0.52
CA ASP A 274 -11.06 18.38 0.15
C ASP A 274 -10.19 18.70 1.35
N TRP A 275 -8.93 19.00 1.11
CA TRP A 275 -7.99 19.34 2.17
C TRP A 275 -7.10 20.50 1.76
N LEU A 276 -6.56 21.18 2.76
CA LEU A 276 -5.68 22.33 2.57
C LEU A 276 -4.23 21.90 2.84
N PRO A 277 -3.27 22.13 1.91
CA PRO A 277 -1.87 21.78 2.13
C PRO A 277 -1.27 22.41 3.38
N LEU A 278 -1.52 23.70 3.62
CA LEU A 278 -1.08 24.37 4.84
C LEU A 278 -1.58 23.64 6.11
N ALA A 279 -2.85 23.25 6.15
CA ALA A 279 -3.43 22.54 7.30
C ALA A 279 -2.77 21.16 7.54
N ARG A 280 -2.42 20.44 6.47
CA ARG A 280 -1.69 19.17 6.57
C ARG A 280 -0.26 19.37 7.07
N VAL A 281 0.46 20.34 6.50
CA VAL A 281 1.87 20.62 6.84
C VAL A 281 2.04 21.05 8.30
N ILE A 282 1.09 21.78 8.88
CA ILE A 282 1.16 22.17 10.29
C ILE A 282 0.82 21.02 11.25
N ALA A 283 0.16 19.97 10.78
CA ALA A 283 -0.20 18.83 11.61
C ALA A 283 1.04 18.02 12.01
N PRO A 284 1.19 17.65 13.29
CA PRO A 284 2.27 16.77 13.73
C PRO A 284 2.26 15.43 12.97
N GLY A 285 3.44 14.94 12.59
CA GLY A 285 3.61 13.64 11.93
C GLY A 285 3.22 13.57 10.45
N PHE A 286 2.74 14.67 9.85
CA PHE A 286 2.44 14.67 8.41
C PHE A 286 3.72 14.64 7.54
N LEU A 287 4.68 15.51 7.84
CA LEU A 287 5.97 15.55 7.14
C LEU A 287 6.89 14.44 7.63
N VAL A 288 7.60 13.82 6.68
CA VAL A 288 8.68 12.86 6.94
C VAL A 288 9.89 13.55 7.57
N TYR A 289 10.15 14.81 7.19
CA TYR A 289 11.25 15.65 7.69
C TYR A 289 10.71 16.84 8.49
N PRO A 290 10.45 16.69 9.81
CA PRO A 290 9.85 17.74 10.63
C PRO A 290 10.62 19.06 10.65
N GLU A 291 11.94 19.01 10.48
CA GLU A 291 12.84 20.17 10.41
C GLU A 291 12.54 21.08 9.21
N SER A 292 12.01 20.52 8.12
CA SER A 292 11.64 21.28 6.92
C SER A 292 10.31 22.04 7.05
N ARG A 293 9.59 21.88 8.17
CA ARG A 293 8.20 22.37 8.30
C ARG A 293 8.08 23.88 8.16
N VAL A 294 9.00 24.65 8.75
CA VAL A 294 8.96 26.11 8.66
C VAL A 294 9.13 26.55 7.21
N ASP A 295 10.09 25.96 6.50
CA ASP A 295 10.37 26.29 5.11
C ASP A 295 9.25 25.84 4.18
N MET A 296 8.60 24.70 4.46
CA MET A 296 7.41 24.25 3.72
C MET A 296 6.25 25.23 3.87
N VAL A 297 5.99 25.73 5.08
CA VAL A 297 4.96 26.74 5.29
C VAL A 297 5.30 28.02 4.53
N ARG A 298 6.54 28.52 4.62
CA ARG A 298 6.98 29.71 3.87
C ARG A 298 6.85 29.50 2.36
N PHE A 299 7.25 28.34 1.87
CA PHE A 299 7.12 27.94 0.47
C PHE A 299 5.66 28.02 0.03
N LEU A 300 4.73 27.37 0.74
CA LEU A 300 3.31 27.40 0.39
C LEU A 300 2.71 28.82 0.43
N LEU A 301 3.03 29.60 1.47
CA LEU A 301 2.60 31.00 1.58
C LEU A 301 3.10 31.83 0.38
N ALA A 302 4.36 31.64 -0.03
CA ALA A 302 4.94 32.30 -1.18
C ALA A 302 4.31 31.88 -2.53
N ARG A 303 3.61 30.73 -2.58
CA ARG A 303 2.79 30.29 -3.73
C ARG A 303 1.30 30.59 -3.55
N GLY A 304 0.96 31.51 -2.65
CA GLY A 304 -0.40 32.04 -2.50
C GLY A 304 -1.31 31.22 -1.60
N ALA A 305 -0.78 30.32 -0.79
CA ALA A 305 -1.58 29.66 0.24
C ALA A 305 -2.04 30.68 1.29
N ASP A 306 -3.35 30.75 1.58
CA ASP A 306 -3.96 31.70 2.51
C ASP A 306 -4.22 30.99 3.85
N PRO A 307 -3.51 31.39 4.93
CA PRO A 307 -3.67 30.81 6.26
C PRO A 307 -5.01 31.17 6.93
N ARG A 308 -5.80 32.08 6.35
CA ARG A 308 -7.16 32.40 6.79
C ARG A 308 -8.22 31.48 6.18
N THR A 309 -7.84 30.65 5.20
CA THR A 309 -8.74 29.67 4.58
C THR A 309 -9.33 28.75 5.64
N ARG A 310 -10.65 28.54 5.56
CA ARG A 310 -11.41 27.68 6.47
C ARG A 310 -11.23 26.20 6.10
N LEU A 311 -11.16 25.33 7.10
CA LEU A 311 -11.00 23.90 6.88
C LEU A 311 -12.26 23.33 6.24
N PRO A 312 -12.16 22.49 5.19
CA PRO A 312 -13.32 21.85 4.59
C PRO A 312 -14.08 20.93 5.56
N SER A 313 -13.38 20.28 6.50
CA SER A 313 -13.97 19.42 7.53
C SER A 313 -14.58 20.18 8.71
N ASP A 314 -14.17 21.43 8.92
CA ASP A 314 -14.68 22.31 9.98
C ASP A 314 -14.65 23.78 9.51
N PRO A 315 -15.75 24.27 8.91
CA PRO A 315 -15.82 25.64 8.40
C PRO A 315 -15.75 26.73 9.47
N SER A 316 -15.81 26.37 10.76
CA SER A 316 -15.62 27.32 11.86
C SER A 316 -14.14 27.60 12.14
N GLN A 317 -13.25 26.73 11.68
CA GLN A 317 -11.82 26.79 11.95
C GLN A 317 -11.04 27.20 10.69
N SER A 318 -10.16 28.20 10.80
CA SER A 318 -9.14 28.51 9.80
C SER A 318 -7.84 27.77 10.06
N VAL A 319 -6.89 27.77 9.11
CA VAL A 319 -5.55 27.20 9.33
C VAL A 319 -4.84 27.85 10.53
N ILE A 320 -4.97 29.18 10.72
CA ILE A 320 -4.41 29.87 11.90
C ILE A 320 -5.09 29.39 13.19
N ALA A 321 -6.42 29.25 13.18
CA ALA A 321 -7.15 28.75 14.35
C ALA A 321 -6.75 27.31 14.68
N LEU A 322 -6.54 26.46 13.67
CA LEU A 322 -5.97 25.12 13.83
C LEU A 322 -4.56 25.18 14.43
N ALA A 323 -3.68 26.03 13.90
CA ALA A 323 -2.33 26.19 14.41
C ALA A 323 -2.31 26.62 15.89
N ARG A 324 -3.22 27.51 16.32
CA ARG A 324 -3.41 27.91 17.72
C ARG A 324 -3.88 26.73 18.59
N THR A 325 -4.84 25.96 18.09
CA THR A 325 -5.36 24.77 18.78
C THR A 325 -4.26 23.73 19.01
N LEU A 326 -3.40 23.53 18.01
CA LEU A 326 -2.25 22.65 18.06
C LEU A 326 -1.05 23.24 18.81
N ARG A 327 -1.13 24.48 19.30
CA ARG A 327 -0.02 25.25 19.90
C ARG A 327 1.24 25.24 19.03
N SER A 328 1.05 25.36 17.72
CA SER A 328 2.11 25.26 16.74
C SER A 328 3.10 26.43 16.85
N PRO A 329 4.42 26.19 16.77
CA PRO A 329 5.42 27.27 16.77
C PRO A 329 5.36 28.13 15.49
N LEU A 330 4.52 27.74 14.52
CA LEU A 330 4.36 28.41 13.23
C LEU A 330 3.35 29.56 13.26
N ILE A 331 2.65 29.77 14.37
CA ILE A 331 1.65 30.87 14.51
C ILE A 331 2.23 32.23 14.09
N PRO A 332 3.45 32.64 14.50
CA PRO A 332 3.99 33.94 14.08
C PRO A 332 4.16 34.06 12.57
N VAL A 333 4.59 32.98 11.90
CA VAL A 333 4.79 32.96 10.44
C VAL A 333 3.45 33.08 9.72
N LEU A 334 2.42 32.36 10.17
CA LEU A 334 1.09 32.38 9.56
C LEU A 334 0.38 33.72 9.78
N VAL A 335 0.50 34.33 10.97
CA VAL A 335 -0.09 35.64 11.27
C VAL A 335 0.58 36.73 10.42
N ALA A 336 1.91 36.78 10.40
CA ALA A 336 2.65 37.78 9.61
C ALA A 336 2.27 37.71 8.11
N ALA A 337 2.13 36.51 7.55
CA ALA A 337 1.71 36.34 6.16
C ALA A 337 0.26 36.79 5.90
N SER A 338 -0.63 36.62 6.88
CA SER A 338 -2.03 37.07 6.78
C SER A 338 -2.15 38.58 6.76
N GLU A 339 -1.30 39.27 7.52
CA GLU A 339 -1.27 40.73 7.62
C GLU A 339 -0.59 41.37 6.40
N ALA A 340 0.40 40.69 5.83
CA ALA A 340 1.10 41.14 4.62
C ALA A 340 0.27 40.97 3.33
N ALA A 341 -0.71 40.05 3.31
CA ALA A 341 -1.56 39.84 2.16
C ALA A 341 -2.50 41.05 1.97
N PRO A 342 -2.53 41.69 0.78
CA PRO A 342 -3.49 42.76 0.54
C PRO A 342 -4.90 42.22 0.74
N ALA A 343 -5.78 43.02 1.36
CA ALA A 343 -7.18 42.68 1.51
C ALA A 343 -7.77 42.51 0.10
N VAL A 344 -7.88 41.27 -0.37
CA VAL A 344 -8.62 40.95 -1.58
C VAL A 344 -10.06 41.35 -1.27
N ALA A 345 -10.50 42.45 -1.88
CA ALA A 345 -11.86 42.93 -1.75
C ALA A 345 -12.80 41.77 -2.11
N GLU A 346 -13.63 41.34 -1.17
CA GLU A 346 -14.70 40.39 -1.43
C GLU A 346 -15.52 40.92 -2.61
N ALA A 347 -15.42 40.25 -3.76
CA ALA A 347 -16.34 40.51 -4.85
C ALA A 347 -17.75 40.22 -4.32
N PRO A 348 -18.72 41.14 -4.47
CA PRO A 348 -20.04 40.98 -3.91
C PRO A 348 -20.67 39.70 -4.47
N VAL A 349 -21.05 38.80 -3.56
CA VAL A 349 -21.87 37.64 -3.85
C VAL A 349 -23.13 38.14 -4.55
N LYS A 350 -23.23 37.92 -5.87
CA LYS A 350 -24.49 38.09 -6.57
C LYS A 350 -25.44 37.03 -6.03
N THR A 351 -26.32 37.43 -5.13
CA THR A 351 -27.52 36.69 -4.74
C THR A 351 -28.32 36.41 -6.01
N VAL A 352 -28.21 35.19 -6.53
CA VAL A 352 -29.11 34.69 -7.57
C VAL A 352 -30.47 34.57 -6.90
N ALA A 353 -31.35 35.53 -7.18
CA ALA A 353 -32.74 35.46 -6.80
C ALA A 353 -33.35 34.19 -7.43
N THR A 354 -33.72 33.24 -6.58
CA THR A 354 -34.55 32.09 -6.95
C THR A 354 -35.88 32.62 -7.47
N ASN A 355 -36.11 32.40 -8.76
CA ASN A 355 -37.34 32.80 -9.43
C ASN A 355 -38.44 31.81 -8.99
N ASP A 356 -39.22 32.25 -8.02
CA ASP A 356 -40.44 31.59 -7.56
C ASP A 356 -41.50 31.75 -8.66
N ARG A 357 -41.69 30.73 -9.50
CA ARG A 357 -42.80 30.70 -10.46
C ARG A 357 -43.56 29.39 -10.33
N ALA A 358 -44.46 29.40 -9.36
CA ALA A 358 -45.64 28.56 -9.33
C ALA A 358 -46.53 28.84 -10.55
N THR A 359 -46.81 27.80 -11.33
CA THR A 359 -48.04 27.69 -12.13
C THR A 359 -48.47 26.22 -12.04
N ARG A 360 -49.31 25.87 -11.05
CA ARG A 360 -50.72 25.50 -11.26
C ARG A 360 -50.98 24.83 -12.61
N LEU A 361 -51.38 23.56 -12.58
CA LEU A 361 -52.55 23.06 -13.29
C LEU A 361 -53.00 21.74 -12.65
N ILE A 362 -54.06 21.85 -11.85
CA ILE A 362 -54.99 20.78 -11.44
C ILE A 362 -56.08 20.82 -12.53
N GLY A 363 -56.20 19.79 -13.37
CA GLY A 363 -57.25 18.76 -13.31
C GLY A 363 -58.23 18.94 -14.50
N PRO A 364 -59.22 18.05 -14.72
CA PRO A 364 -59.42 16.69 -14.21
C PRO A 364 -58.93 15.58 -15.15
#